data_AF-A0A285VI25-F1
#
_entry.id   AF-A0A285VI25-F1
#
_cell.length_a   1.000
_cell.length_b   1.000
_cell.length_c   1.000
_cell.angle_alpha   90.00
_cell.angle_beta   90.00
_cell.angle_gamma   90.00
#
_symmetry.space_group_name_H-M   'P 1'
#
loop_
_entity.id
_entity.type
_entity.pdbx_description
1 polymer ?
#
loop_
_entity_poly.entity_id
_entity_poly.type
_entity_poly.pdbx_seq_one_letter_code
_entity_poly.pdbx_strand_id
1 'polypeptide(L)'
;MPRMGKVGVLVSSAAALVMLTSCGASDAPDAAMATTAITTADDARLAEAEQRAEKAESEAAQQAEKLTQAEERASEAEAELEAVKAELAAAEEELTAAEEALAASEAEAAEVVAAAPEERPAKADEQAGSSGSMTVAQENAARSARSYLDFTAFSRSGLIDQLEFEGYSTADATAAVDSLDVDYDEQAAKAAENYLEFTGFSRSGLIDQLLFEGYTQEQATYGVDQTGL
;
A
#
# COMPACT_ATOMS: atom_id res chain seq x y z
N MET A 1 44.80 -21.50 -7.56
CA MET A 1 45.52 -20.30 -7.06
C MET A 1 44.87 -19.08 -7.68
N PRO A 2 44.79 -17.89 -7.06
CA PRO A 2 45.04 -17.46 -5.66
C PRO A 2 43.79 -16.71 -5.05
N ARG A 3 43.48 -16.86 -3.75
CA ARG A 3 43.87 -16.05 -2.54
C ARG A 3 42.86 -14.96 -2.13
N MET A 4 42.25 -15.21 -0.97
CA MET A 4 41.64 -14.23 -0.06
C MET A 4 42.65 -13.12 0.31
N GLY A 5 42.16 -11.89 0.41
CA GLY A 5 42.84 -10.76 1.05
C GLY A 5 41.91 -10.10 2.06
N LYS A 6 42.19 -10.27 3.35
CA LYS A 6 41.56 -9.54 4.46
C LYS A 6 42.07 -8.11 4.46
N VAL A 7 41.18 -7.12 4.59
CA VAL A 7 41.56 -5.73 4.84
C VAL A 7 41.63 -5.54 6.36
N GLY A 8 42.85 -5.56 6.89
CA GLY A 8 43.15 -5.08 8.23
C GLY A 8 43.53 -3.60 8.15
N VAL A 9 42.81 -2.74 8.87
CA VAL A 9 43.13 -1.32 8.98
C VAL A 9 44.23 -1.16 10.03
N LEU A 10 45.39 -0.68 9.58
CA LEU A 10 46.55 -0.33 10.40
C LEU A 10 46.32 1.05 11.04
N VAL A 11 46.25 1.10 12.37
CA VAL A 11 46.31 2.35 13.14
C VAL A 11 47.78 2.76 13.23
N SER A 12 48.13 3.89 12.62
CA SER A 12 49.48 4.43 12.61
C SER A 12 49.64 5.44 13.74
N SER A 13 50.38 5.06 14.80
CA SER A 13 50.83 5.98 15.85
C SER A 13 51.95 6.87 15.34
N ALA A 14 51.75 8.19 15.35
CA ALA A 14 52.81 9.17 15.14
C ALA A 14 53.21 9.78 16.49
N ALA A 15 54.41 9.42 16.97
CA ALA A 15 55.09 10.09 18.06
C ALA A 15 55.89 11.28 17.50
N ALA A 16 55.60 12.49 17.97
CA ALA A 16 56.35 13.69 17.60
C ALA A 16 57.35 14.07 18.72
N LEU A 17 58.64 13.94 18.38
CA LEU A 17 59.82 14.24 19.19
C LEU A 17 60.10 15.75 19.19
N VAL A 18 60.14 16.38 20.38
CA VAL A 18 60.49 17.80 20.54
C VAL A 18 61.99 17.92 20.88
N MET A 19 62.76 18.55 19.98
CA MET A 19 64.17 18.91 20.20
C MET A 19 64.27 20.40 20.57
N LEU A 20 64.70 20.69 21.80
CA LEU A 20 64.97 22.04 22.29
C LEU A 20 66.41 22.46 21.97
N THR A 21 66.58 23.39 21.02
CA THR A 21 67.85 24.10 20.77
C THR A 21 67.82 25.46 21.43
N SER A 22 68.78 25.67 22.33
CA SER A 22 69.08 26.90 23.07
C SER A 22 69.98 27.83 22.25
N CYS A 23 69.66 29.13 22.15
CA CYS A 23 70.66 30.19 21.96
C CYS A 23 70.15 31.60 22.31
N GLY A 24 70.85 32.28 23.23
CA GLY A 24 71.35 33.66 23.07
C GLY A 24 70.39 34.86 23.27
N ALA A 25 70.55 35.56 24.39
CA ALA A 25 69.90 36.83 24.76
C ALA A 25 70.44 38.08 24.02
N SER A 26 69.65 39.19 23.92
CA SER A 26 70.09 40.62 23.91
C SER A 26 68.92 41.65 23.87
N ASP A 27 68.79 42.43 24.96
CA ASP A 27 68.30 43.82 25.20
C ASP A 27 67.17 44.54 24.39
N ALA A 28 66.05 44.91 25.07
CA ALA A 28 65.30 46.20 25.03
C ALA A 28 63.87 46.07 25.67
N PRO A 29 63.25 47.15 26.22
CA PRO A 29 62.16 47.05 27.19
C PRO A 29 60.77 47.05 26.54
N ASP A 30 60.31 45.88 26.09
CA ASP A 30 58.87 45.52 26.01
C ASP A 30 58.67 43.99 25.91
N ALA A 31 59.63 43.20 26.42
CA ALA A 31 59.59 41.75 26.29
C ALA A 31 58.70 41.09 27.36
N ALA A 32 58.52 41.71 28.53
CA ALA A 32 57.77 41.11 29.64
C ALA A 32 56.25 41.09 29.37
N MET A 33 55.66 42.20 28.89
CA MET A 33 54.22 42.26 28.57
C MET A 33 53.88 41.42 27.32
N ALA A 34 54.75 41.41 26.30
CA ALA A 34 54.58 40.57 25.13
C ALA A 34 54.72 39.06 25.44
N THR A 35 55.67 38.68 26.29
CA THR A 35 55.85 37.27 26.70
C THR A 35 54.70 36.79 27.59
N THR A 36 54.23 37.61 28.54
CA THR A 36 53.06 37.28 29.37
C THR A 36 51.77 37.19 28.55
N ALA A 37 51.60 38.03 27.53
CA ALA A 37 50.45 37.96 26.63
C ALA A 37 50.46 36.71 25.72
N ILE A 38 51.64 36.29 25.24
CA ILE A 38 51.81 35.08 24.43
C ILE A 38 51.57 33.81 25.26
N THR A 39 52.13 33.72 26.48
CA THR A 39 51.91 32.56 27.35
C THR A 39 50.45 32.40 27.76
N THR A 40 49.77 33.52 28.06
CA THR A 40 48.33 33.49 28.41
C THR A 40 47.46 33.06 27.21
N ALA A 41 47.83 33.47 25.99
CA ALA A 41 47.14 33.07 24.78
C ALA A 41 47.36 31.59 24.42
N ASP A 42 48.56 31.05 24.68
CA ASP A 42 48.86 29.63 24.49
C ASP A 42 48.18 28.75 25.54
N ASP A 43 48.10 29.18 26.81
CA ASP A 43 47.35 28.48 27.87
C ASP A 43 45.85 28.44 27.57
N ALA A 44 45.27 29.55 27.07
CA ALA A 44 43.87 29.60 26.67
C ALA A 44 43.57 28.67 25.47
N ARG A 45 44.48 28.60 24.49
CA ARG A 45 44.36 27.68 23.36
C ARG A 45 44.51 26.23 23.76
N LEU A 46 45.35 25.92 24.75
CA LEU A 46 45.49 24.58 25.28
C LEU A 46 44.21 24.13 26.00
N ALA A 47 43.63 25.00 26.84
CA ALA A 47 42.37 24.73 27.51
C ALA A 47 41.19 24.55 26.53
N GLU A 48 41.13 25.36 25.47
CA GLU A 48 40.13 25.17 24.39
C GLU A 48 40.35 23.87 23.62
N ALA A 49 41.61 23.47 23.39
CA ALA A 49 41.93 22.22 22.70
C ALA A 49 41.54 20.99 23.53
N GLU A 50 41.76 21.01 24.85
CA GLU A 50 41.33 19.97 25.78
C GLU A 50 39.80 19.85 25.83
N GLN A 51 39.09 20.99 25.92
CA GLN A 51 37.63 20.99 25.90
C GLN A 51 37.06 20.45 24.58
N ARG A 52 37.70 20.77 23.44
CA ARG A 52 37.32 20.21 22.13
C ARG A 52 37.60 18.71 22.04
N ALA A 53 38.69 18.24 22.64
CA ALA A 53 39.02 16.81 22.68
C ALA A 53 38.00 16.03 23.52
N GLU A 54 37.65 16.52 24.71
CA GLU A 54 36.64 15.90 25.58
C GLU A 54 35.25 15.89 24.91
N LYS A 55 34.89 16.99 24.25
CA LYS A 55 33.65 17.06 23.47
C LYS A 55 33.66 16.05 22.30
N ALA A 56 34.76 15.95 21.56
CA ALA A 56 34.88 15.01 20.45
C ALA A 56 34.81 13.55 20.94
N GLU A 57 35.37 13.24 22.10
CA GLU A 57 35.29 11.92 22.73
C GLU A 57 33.86 11.60 23.17
N SER A 58 33.15 12.56 23.77
CA SER A 58 31.73 12.41 24.13
C SER A 58 30.85 12.21 22.89
N GLU A 59 31.08 12.96 21.81
CA GLU A 59 30.36 12.82 20.55
C GLU A 59 30.63 11.47 19.88
N ALA A 60 31.89 11.00 19.92
CA ALA A 60 32.25 9.67 19.41
C ALA A 60 31.59 8.55 20.21
N ALA A 61 31.52 8.66 21.54
CA ALA A 61 30.83 7.71 22.40
C ALA A 61 29.32 7.66 22.11
N GLN A 62 28.68 8.83 21.94
CA GLN A 62 27.27 8.93 21.58
C GLN A 62 26.99 8.36 20.18
N GLN A 63 27.90 8.55 19.23
CA GLN A 63 27.78 7.96 17.89
C GLN A 63 27.92 6.44 17.92
N ALA A 64 28.84 5.90 18.72
CA ALA A 64 29.00 4.47 18.88
C ALA A 64 27.72 3.83 19.48
N GLU A 65 27.14 4.44 20.51
CA GLU A 65 25.88 3.98 21.11
C GLU A 65 24.71 4.00 20.09
N LYS A 66 24.60 5.08 19.31
CA LYS A 66 23.58 5.18 18.25
C LYS A 66 23.74 4.10 17.18
N LEU A 67 24.97 3.74 16.82
CA LEU A 67 25.23 2.66 15.87
C LEU A 67 24.80 1.31 16.45
N THR A 68 25.13 1.02 17.71
CA THR A 68 24.68 -0.21 18.37
C THR A 68 23.16 -0.30 18.44
N GLN A 69 22.47 0.80 18.79
CA GLN A 69 21.00 0.83 18.78
C GLN A 69 20.41 0.66 17.37
N ALA A 70 21.07 1.19 16.34
CA ALA A 70 20.63 1.02 14.96
C ALA A 70 20.81 -0.42 14.46
N GLU A 71 21.89 -1.09 14.85
CA GLU A 71 22.12 -2.52 14.55
C GLU A 71 21.08 -3.41 15.24
N GLU A 72 20.72 -3.13 16.49
CA GLU A 72 19.67 -3.85 17.21
C GLU A 72 18.30 -3.68 16.52
N ARG A 73 17.92 -2.45 16.18
CA ARG A 73 16.68 -2.18 15.43
C ARG A 73 16.65 -2.82 14.04
N ALA A 74 17.80 -2.90 13.37
CA ALA A 74 17.90 -3.59 12.08
C ALA A 74 17.64 -5.10 12.26
N SER A 75 18.20 -5.72 13.31
CA SER A 75 17.95 -7.12 13.62
C SER A 75 16.49 -7.38 14.02
N GLU A 76 15.85 -6.47 14.76
CA GLU A 76 14.42 -6.57 15.10
C GLU A 76 13.55 -6.45 13.84
N ALA A 77 13.82 -5.50 12.96
CA ALA A 77 13.09 -5.32 11.70
C ALA A 77 13.24 -6.52 10.76
N GLU A 78 14.41 -7.16 10.72
CA GLU A 78 14.60 -8.41 9.97
C GLU A 78 13.76 -9.56 10.54
N ALA A 79 13.66 -9.68 11.87
CA ALA A 79 12.80 -10.68 12.51
C ALA A 79 11.31 -10.43 12.25
N GLU A 80 10.86 -9.17 12.31
CA GLU A 80 9.49 -8.78 11.96
C GLU A 80 9.17 -9.07 10.49
N LEU A 81 10.11 -8.79 9.57
CA LEU A 81 9.95 -9.09 8.15
C LEU A 81 9.78 -10.60 7.90
N GLU A 82 10.57 -11.44 8.57
CA GLU A 82 10.43 -12.89 8.45
C GLU A 82 9.11 -13.40 9.04
N ALA A 83 8.62 -12.81 10.13
CA ALA A 83 7.30 -13.13 10.68
C ALA A 83 6.16 -12.76 9.69
N VAL A 84 6.21 -11.57 9.09
CA VAL A 84 5.24 -11.13 8.09
C VAL A 84 5.26 -12.01 6.84
N LYS A 85 6.46 -12.44 6.39
CA LYS A 85 6.57 -13.40 5.28
C LYS A 85 5.95 -14.75 5.61
N ALA A 86 6.13 -15.25 6.83
CA ALA A 86 5.52 -16.51 7.26
C ALA A 86 3.99 -16.41 7.30
N GLU A 87 3.45 -15.27 7.76
CA GLU A 87 2.02 -15.00 7.76
C GLU A 87 1.45 -14.88 6.34
N LEU A 88 2.16 -14.20 5.43
CA LEU A 88 1.80 -14.12 4.02
C LEU A 88 1.80 -15.51 3.36
N ALA A 89 2.82 -16.34 3.61
CA ALA A 89 2.87 -17.69 3.07
C ALA A 89 1.70 -18.56 3.58
N ALA A 90 1.33 -18.43 4.85
CA ALA A 90 0.16 -19.11 5.40
C ALA A 90 -1.15 -18.62 4.76
N ALA A 91 -1.28 -17.31 4.53
CA ALA A 91 -2.44 -16.74 3.84
C ALA A 91 -2.52 -17.16 2.36
N GLU A 92 -1.38 -17.29 1.68
CA GLU A 92 -1.31 -17.82 0.30
C GLU A 92 -1.72 -19.30 0.25
N GLU A 93 -1.31 -20.11 1.22
CA GLU A 93 -1.78 -21.50 1.34
C GLU A 93 -3.29 -21.56 1.63
N GLU A 94 -3.83 -20.66 2.46
CA GLU A 94 -5.27 -20.60 2.73
C GLU A 94 -6.06 -20.14 1.48
N LEU A 95 -5.53 -19.18 0.72
CA LEU A 95 -6.13 -18.71 -0.53
C LEU A 95 -6.13 -19.81 -1.60
N THR A 96 -5.04 -20.55 -1.74
CA THR A 96 -4.96 -21.68 -2.69
C THR A 96 -5.90 -22.81 -2.28
N ALA A 97 -6.01 -23.13 -0.99
CA ALA A 97 -6.99 -24.10 -0.49
C ALA A 97 -8.45 -23.63 -0.70
N ALA A 98 -8.73 -22.34 -0.52
CA ALA A 98 -10.05 -21.76 -0.80
C ALA A 98 -10.38 -21.77 -2.29
N GLU A 99 -9.40 -21.52 -3.16
CA GLU A 99 -9.55 -21.58 -4.62
C GLU A 99 -9.75 -23.01 -5.12
N GLU A 100 -9.01 -23.98 -4.58
CA GLU A 100 -9.22 -25.41 -4.86
C GLU A 100 -10.58 -25.90 -4.32
N ALA A 101 -11.02 -25.42 -3.15
CA ALA A 101 -12.34 -25.74 -2.62
C ALA A 101 -13.47 -25.11 -3.45
N LEU A 102 -13.27 -23.89 -3.96
CA LEU A 102 -14.21 -23.24 -4.88
C LEU A 102 -14.28 -24.01 -6.21
N ALA A 103 -13.12 -24.38 -6.79
CA ALA A 103 -13.05 -25.19 -8.00
C ALA A 103 -13.65 -26.60 -7.82
N ALA A 104 -13.47 -27.21 -6.66
CA ALA A 104 -14.12 -28.48 -6.32
C ALA A 104 -15.64 -28.32 -6.16
N SER A 105 -16.11 -27.22 -5.56
CA SER A 105 -17.54 -26.91 -5.46
C SER A 105 -18.18 -26.61 -6.82
N GLU A 106 -17.42 -26.00 -7.74
CA GLU A 106 -17.85 -25.72 -9.12
C GLU A 106 -17.86 -26.99 -9.98
N ALA A 107 -16.91 -27.91 -9.77
CA ALA A 107 -16.90 -29.23 -10.40
C ALA A 107 -18.00 -30.17 -9.86
N GLU A 108 -18.30 -30.12 -8.56
CA GLU A 108 -19.40 -30.88 -7.95
C GLU A 108 -20.77 -30.28 -8.37
N ALA A 109 -20.87 -28.96 -8.50
CA ALA A 109 -22.02 -28.31 -9.15
C ALA A 109 -22.15 -28.73 -10.63
N ALA A 110 -21.04 -28.90 -11.37
CA ALA A 110 -21.07 -29.42 -12.73
C ALA A 110 -21.49 -30.90 -12.84
N GLU A 111 -21.19 -31.74 -11.83
CA GLU A 111 -21.60 -33.15 -11.81
C GLU A 111 -23.08 -33.33 -11.39
N VAL A 112 -23.62 -32.48 -10.50
CA VAL A 112 -25.06 -32.47 -10.17
C VAL A 112 -25.92 -31.96 -11.34
N VAL A 113 -25.37 -31.13 -12.22
CA VAL A 113 -26.00 -30.70 -13.48
C VAL A 113 -25.97 -31.81 -14.56
N ALA A 114 -25.11 -32.83 -14.42
CA ALA A 114 -25.00 -33.94 -15.39
C ALA A 114 -26.00 -35.10 -15.18
N ALA A 115 -26.76 -35.11 -14.07
CA ALA A 115 -27.76 -36.14 -13.78
C ALA A 115 -29.22 -35.64 -13.78
N ALA A 116 -29.46 -34.36 -14.03
CA ALA A 116 -30.75 -33.83 -14.44
C ALA A 116 -30.83 -33.82 -15.99
N PRO A 117 -32.00 -34.00 -16.61
CA PRO A 117 -32.08 -34.07 -18.06
C PRO A 117 -31.51 -32.78 -18.66
N GLU A 118 -30.52 -32.92 -19.55
CA GLU A 118 -30.16 -31.87 -20.50
C GLU A 118 -31.38 -31.59 -21.41
N GLU A 119 -32.33 -30.81 -20.93
CA GLU A 119 -33.13 -29.94 -21.79
C GLU A 119 -32.45 -28.57 -21.80
N ARG A 120 -31.33 -28.50 -22.52
CA ARG A 120 -30.95 -27.27 -23.19
C ARG A 120 -32.03 -26.98 -24.23
N PRO A 121 -32.76 -25.85 -24.19
CA PRO A 121 -33.23 -25.28 -25.43
C PRO A 121 -32.02 -24.61 -26.08
N ALA A 122 -31.12 -25.41 -26.64
CA ALA A 122 -30.36 -24.95 -27.79
C ALA A 122 -31.39 -24.81 -28.91
N LYS A 123 -31.66 -23.57 -29.28
CA LYS A 123 -32.59 -23.08 -30.33
C LYS A 123 -34.03 -22.82 -29.86
N ALA A 124 -34.23 -21.63 -29.31
CA ALA A 124 -35.45 -20.87 -29.52
C ALA A 124 -35.06 -19.53 -30.17
N ASP A 125 -35.22 -19.49 -31.50
CA ASP A 125 -35.51 -18.31 -32.33
C ASP A 125 -34.80 -16.98 -31.95
N GLU A 126 -33.76 -16.57 -32.69
CA GLU A 126 -33.94 -15.60 -33.79
C GLU A 126 -35.38 -15.44 -34.30
N GLN A 127 -36.28 -14.96 -33.44
CA GLN A 127 -37.45 -14.21 -33.87
C GLN A 127 -37.46 -12.90 -33.11
N ALA A 128 -36.95 -11.89 -33.82
CA ALA A 128 -37.40 -10.52 -33.70
C ALA A 128 -38.91 -10.47 -33.94
N GLY A 129 -39.68 -10.84 -32.92
CA GLY A 129 -41.10 -10.61 -32.81
C GLY A 129 -41.31 -9.14 -32.49
N SER A 130 -41.40 -8.34 -33.54
CA SER A 130 -41.98 -6.99 -33.48
C SER A 130 -43.39 -7.08 -32.89
N SER A 131 -43.54 -6.77 -31.60
CA SER A 131 -44.67 -6.02 -31.01
C SER A 131 -44.42 -5.76 -29.53
N GLY A 132 -43.60 -4.76 -29.20
CA GLY A 132 -43.69 -3.91 -28.00
C GLY A 132 -43.79 -4.49 -26.58
N SER A 133 -43.82 -5.81 -26.35
CA SER A 133 -43.90 -6.41 -25.03
C SER A 133 -42.72 -7.35 -24.77
N MET A 134 -42.25 -7.35 -23.53
CA MET A 134 -41.16 -8.19 -23.05
C MET A 134 -41.51 -9.68 -23.13
N THR A 135 -40.48 -10.53 -23.19
CA THR A 135 -40.64 -11.98 -22.98
C THR A 135 -40.87 -12.28 -21.51
N VAL A 136 -41.42 -13.46 -21.17
CA VAL A 136 -41.56 -13.89 -19.77
C VAL A 136 -40.20 -13.93 -19.05
N ALA A 137 -39.12 -14.32 -19.74
CA ALA A 137 -37.77 -14.33 -19.18
C ALA A 137 -37.30 -12.91 -18.82
N GLN A 138 -37.53 -11.93 -19.72
CA GLN A 138 -37.23 -10.52 -19.48
C GLN A 138 -38.07 -9.93 -18.34
N GLU A 139 -39.35 -10.28 -18.25
CA GLU A 139 -40.21 -9.85 -17.13
C GLU A 139 -39.74 -10.42 -15.79
N ASN A 140 -39.27 -11.67 -15.78
CA ASN A 140 -38.71 -12.30 -14.57
C ASN A 140 -37.40 -11.61 -14.17
N ALA A 141 -36.49 -11.41 -15.12
CA ALA A 141 -35.24 -10.68 -14.91
C ALA A 141 -35.49 -9.26 -14.40
N ALA A 142 -36.48 -8.55 -14.94
CA ALA A 142 -36.83 -7.20 -14.48
C ALA A 142 -37.38 -7.18 -13.04
N ARG A 143 -38.07 -8.25 -12.61
CA ARG A 143 -38.51 -8.40 -11.21
C ARG A 143 -37.33 -8.71 -10.27
N SER A 144 -36.38 -9.57 -10.69
CA SER A 144 -35.13 -9.79 -9.96
C SER A 144 -34.35 -8.48 -9.81
N ALA A 145 -34.13 -7.76 -10.92
CA ALA A 145 -33.41 -6.50 -10.97
C ALA A 145 -33.98 -5.44 -10.01
N ARG A 146 -35.31 -5.26 -9.98
CA ARG A 146 -35.97 -4.37 -9.00
C ARG A 146 -35.73 -4.82 -7.56
N SER A 147 -35.82 -6.12 -7.29
CA SER A 147 -35.61 -6.67 -5.95
C SER A 147 -34.17 -6.41 -5.46
N TYR A 148 -33.18 -6.47 -6.35
CA TYR A 148 -31.80 -6.10 -6.03
C TYR A 148 -31.66 -4.61 -5.72
N LEU A 149 -32.21 -3.74 -6.57
CA LEU A 149 -32.16 -2.28 -6.39
C LEU A 149 -32.90 -1.80 -5.14
N ASP A 150 -33.89 -2.56 -4.66
CA ASP A 150 -34.59 -2.31 -3.40
C ASP A 150 -33.74 -2.68 -2.17
N PHE A 151 -32.75 -3.57 -2.33
CA PHE A 151 -31.90 -4.07 -1.25
C PHE A 151 -30.54 -3.39 -1.17
N THR A 152 -29.88 -3.17 -2.31
CA THR A 152 -28.56 -2.55 -2.39
C THR A 152 -28.39 -1.75 -3.69
N ALA A 153 -27.40 -0.85 -3.69
CA ALA A 153 -27.05 -0.06 -4.85
C ALA A 153 -26.28 -0.90 -5.88
N PHE A 154 -26.55 -0.67 -7.17
CA PHE A 154 -25.86 -1.31 -8.28
C PHE A 154 -25.59 -0.33 -9.42
N SER A 155 -24.42 -0.49 -10.05
CA SER A 155 -24.17 0.07 -11.37
C SER A 155 -25.03 -0.67 -12.42
N ARG A 156 -25.22 -0.07 -13.60
CA ARG A 156 -25.95 -0.73 -14.69
C ARG A 156 -25.30 -2.06 -15.08
N SER A 157 -23.97 -2.08 -15.27
CA SER A 157 -23.26 -3.30 -15.65
C SER A 157 -23.26 -4.32 -14.51
N GLY A 158 -23.02 -3.90 -13.27
CA GLY A 158 -23.04 -4.80 -12.12
C GLY A 158 -24.41 -5.47 -11.93
N LEU A 159 -25.51 -4.76 -12.19
CA LEU A 159 -26.85 -5.36 -12.14
C LEU A 159 -27.08 -6.37 -13.27
N ILE A 160 -26.55 -6.13 -14.47
CA ILE A 160 -26.62 -7.07 -15.59
C ILE A 160 -25.81 -8.34 -15.25
N ASP A 161 -24.57 -8.18 -14.79
CA ASP A 161 -23.69 -9.29 -14.40
C ASP A 161 -24.31 -10.14 -13.29
N GLN A 162 -24.99 -9.49 -12.31
CA GLN A 162 -25.70 -10.19 -11.25
C GLN A 162 -26.84 -11.07 -11.79
N LEU A 163 -27.60 -10.61 -12.79
CA LEU A 163 -28.65 -11.40 -13.41
C LEU A 163 -28.07 -12.54 -14.27
N GLU A 164 -26.95 -12.32 -14.94
CA GLU A 164 -26.26 -13.38 -15.68
C GLU A 164 -25.79 -14.50 -14.74
N PHE A 165 -25.27 -14.14 -13.57
CA PHE A 165 -24.91 -15.11 -12.52
C PHE A 165 -26.12 -15.93 -12.04
N GLU A 166 -27.33 -15.34 -12.03
CA GLU A 166 -28.58 -16.06 -11.74
C GLU A 166 -29.08 -16.95 -12.89
N GLY A 167 -28.39 -16.96 -14.03
CA GLY A 167 -28.69 -17.81 -15.18
C GLY A 167 -29.59 -17.16 -16.23
N TYR A 168 -29.86 -15.85 -16.15
CA TYR A 168 -30.49 -15.14 -17.26
C TYR A 168 -29.51 -14.99 -18.43
N SER A 169 -30.02 -15.02 -19.66
CA SER A 169 -29.18 -14.71 -20.82
C SER A 169 -28.76 -13.24 -20.79
N THR A 170 -27.57 -12.90 -21.31
CA THR A 170 -27.12 -11.51 -21.47
C THR A 170 -28.17 -10.62 -22.14
N ALA A 171 -28.87 -11.15 -23.15
CA ALA A 171 -29.90 -10.43 -23.86
C ALA A 171 -31.13 -10.14 -22.97
N ASP A 172 -31.57 -11.12 -22.18
CA ASP A 172 -32.71 -10.94 -21.27
C ASP A 172 -32.35 -10.03 -20.09
N ALA A 173 -31.16 -10.19 -19.50
CA ALA A 173 -30.65 -9.36 -18.43
C ALA A 173 -30.51 -7.90 -18.87
N THR A 174 -29.90 -7.66 -20.03
CA THR A 174 -29.76 -6.31 -20.59
C THR A 174 -31.12 -5.69 -20.87
N ALA A 175 -32.02 -6.42 -21.56
CA ALA A 175 -33.35 -5.92 -21.87
C ALA A 175 -34.18 -5.63 -20.61
N ALA A 176 -34.04 -6.46 -19.57
CA ALA A 176 -34.68 -6.26 -18.28
C ALA A 176 -34.18 -4.99 -17.59
N VAL A 177 -32.87 -4.84 -17.43
CA VAL A 177 -32.25 -3.67 -16.78
C VAL A 177 -32.58 -2.39 -17.54
N ASP A 178 -32.50 -2.41 -18.87
CA ASP A 178 -32.81 -1.25 -19.73
C ASP A 178 -34.29 -0.86 -19.75
N SER A 179 -35.18 -1.75 -19.30
CA SER A 179 -36.60 -1.45 -19.18
C SER A 179 -36.97 -0.72 -17.89
N LEU A 180 -36.05 -0.68 -16.93
CA LEU A 180 -36.28 -0.04 -15.65
C LEU A 180 -35.95 1.45 -15.75
N ASP A 181 -36.77 2.28 -15.11
CA ASP A 181 -36.50 3.70 -14.94
C ASP A 181 -35.61 3.89 -13.70
N VAL A 182 -34.31 3.66 -13.86
CA VAL A 182 -33.31 3.71 -12.78
C VAL A 182 -32.42 4.92 -12.98
N ASP A 183 -32.35 5.76 -11.96
CA ASP A 183 -31.36 6.81 -11.87
C ASP A 183 -30.05 6.23 -11.32
N TYR A 184 -29.10 5.99 -12.22
CA TYR A 184 -27.80 5.42 -11.85
C TYR A 184 -26.84 6.42 -11.19
N ASP A 185 -27.09 7.73 -11.33
CA ASP A 185 -26.36 8.74 -10.57
C ASP A 185 -26.78 8.63 -9.09
N GLU A 186 -28.07 8.45 -8.83
CA GLU A 186 -28.59 8.18 -7.48
C GLU A 186 -28.15 6.81 -6.92
N GLN A 187 -28.02 5.78 -7.77
CA GLN A 187 -27.43 4.51 -7.32
C GLN A 187 -25.96 4.68 -6.91
N ALA A 188 -25.18 5.46 -7.66
CA ALA A 188 -23.79 5.76 -7.31
C ALA A 188 -23.69 6.53 -5.98
N ALA A 189 -24.59 7.49 -5.74
CA ALA A 189 -24.65 8.22 -4.47
C ALA A 189 -24.94 7.30 -3.28
N LYS A 190 -25.92 6.39 -3.42
CA LYS A 190 -26.22 5.36 -2.40
C LYS A 190 -25.04 4.44 -2.16
N ALA A 191 -24.37 3.97 -3.22
CA ALA A 191 -23.19 3.13 -3.09
C ALA A 191 -22.06 3.86 -2.35
N ALA A 192 -21.79 5.13 -2.71
CA ALA A 192 -20.81 5.97 -2.06
C ALA A 192 -21.10 6.14 -0.56
N GLU A 193 -22.34 6.46 -0.19
CA GLU A 193 -22.78 6.58 1.21
C GLU A 193 -22.59 5.26 1.96
N ASN A 194 -23.07 4.15 1.41
CA ASN A 194 -22.92 2.82 2.01
C ASN A 194 -21.45 2.49 2.28
N TYR A 195 -20.53 2.79 1.36
CA TYR A 195 -19.10 2.57 1.58
C TYR A 195 -18.58 3.35 2.78
N LEU A 196 -18.96 4.62 2.88
CA LEU A 196 -18.52 5.52 3.95
C LEU A 196 -19.10 5.16 5.32
N GLU A 197 -20.22 4.44 5.39
CA GLU A 197 -20.77 3.91 6.64
C GLU A 197 -19.85 2.86 7.28
N PHE A 198 -19.14 2.07 6.46
CA PHE A 198 -18.33 0.94 6.95
C PHE A 198 -16.83 1.21 6.91
N THR A 199 -16.33 2.03 5.99
CA THR A 199 -14.89 2.27 5.78
C THR A 199 -14.63 3.71 5.38
N GLY A 200 -13.56 4.31 5.91
CA GLY A 200 -13.12 5.63 5.49
C GLY A 200 -12.44 5.59 4.13
N PHE A 201 -12.92 6.39 3.18
CA PHE A 201 -12.30 6.57 1.86
C PHE A 201 -11.83 8.02 1.66
N SER A 202 -10.81 8.19 0.81
CA SER A 202 -10.53 9.50 0.18
C SER A 202 -11.47 9.71 -1.01
N ARG A 203 -11.72 10.97 -1.40
CA ARG A 203 -12.58 11.28 -2.57
C ARG A 203 -12.15 10.51 -3.82
N SER A 204 -10.87 10.54 -4.18
CA SER A 204 -10.35 9.81 -5.34
C SER A 204 -10.46 8.30 -5.18
N GLY A 205 -10.16 7.76 -3.99
CA GLY A 205 -10.26 6.33 -3.75
C GLY A 205 -11.70 5.81 -3.84
N LEU A 206 -12.69 6.58 -3.40
CA LEU A 206 -14.10 6.19 -3.52
C LEU A 206 -14.59 6.26 -4.97
N ILE A 207 -14.13 7.25 -5.74
CA ILE A 207 -14.39 7.31 -7.19
C ILE A 207 -13.83 6.07 -7.88
N ASP A 208 -12.58 5.72 -7.60
CA ASP A 208 -11.93 4.54 -8.19
C ASP A 208 -12.67 3.24 -7.81
N GLN A 209 -13.19 3.15 -6.59
CA GLN A 209 -13.99 2.01 -6.14
C GLN A 209 -15.30 1.89 -6.95
N LEU A 210 -16.04 2.98 -7.13
CA LEU A 210 -17.27 2.96 -7.92
C LEU A 210 -16.99 2.66 -9.40
N LEU A 211 -15.89 3.15 -9.95
CA LEU A 211 -15.45 2.78 -11.31
C LEU A 211 -15.18 1.29 -11.43
N PHE A 212 -14.53 0.69 -10.43
CA PHE A 212 -14.30 -0.76 -10.39
C PHE A 212 -15.61 -1.56 -10.35
N GLU A 213 -16.63 -1.04 -9.67
CA GLU A 213 -17.99 -1.63 -9.64
C GLU A 213 -18.80 -1.38 -10.92
N GLY A 214 -18.23 -0.71 -11.91
CA GLY A 214 -18.84 -0.52 -13.23
C GLY A 214 -19.72 0.72 -13.35
N TYR A 215 -19.66 1.66 -12.40
CA TYR A 215 -20.19 3.00 -12.64
C TYR A 215 -19.36 3.74 -13.68
N THR A 216 -19.99 4.64 -14.44
CA THR A 216 -19.26 5.57 -15.31
C THR A 216 -18.50 6.61 -14.49
N GLN A 217 -17.52 7.28 -15.09
CA GLN A 217 -16.78 8.35 -14.42
C GLN A 217 -17.71 9.45 -13.92
N GLU A 218 -18.71 9.83 -14.72
CA GLU A 218 -19.69 10.84 -14.37
C GLU A 218 -20.54 10.41 -13.17
N GLN A 219 -21.07 9.18 -13.18
CA GLN A 219 -21.84 8.61 -12.07
C GLN A 219 -21.02 8.50 -10.79
N ALA A 220 -19.81 7.94 -10.87
CA ALA A 220 -18.93 7.81 -9.72
C ALA A 220 -18.59 9.17 -9.10
N THR A 221 -18.29 10.16 -9.95
CA THR A 221 -18.01 11.53 -9.49
C THR A 221 -19.24 12.15 -8.83
N TYR A 222 -20.41 12.04 -9.47
CA TYR A 222 -21.67 12.54 -8.91
C TYR A 222 -21.96 11.91 -7.55
N GLY A 223 -21.86 10.59 -7.45
CA GLY A 223 -22.15 9.85 -6.23
C GLY A 223 -21.27 10.28 -5.07
N VAL A 224 -19.96 10.42 -5.30
CA VAL A 224 -19.04 10.90 -4.27
C VAL A 224 -19.30 12.35 -3.90
N ASP A 225 -19.64 13.22 -4.86
CA ASP A 225 -19.99 14.62 -4.58
C ASP A 225 -21.22 14.76 -3.66
N GLN A 226 -22.13 13.79 -3.64
CA GLN A 226 -23.28 13.77 -2.72
C GLN A 226 -22.90 13.45 -1.26
N THR A 227 -21.70 12.90 -1.01
CA THR A 227 -21.26 12.48 0.33
C THR A 227 -20.56 13.58 1.13
N GLY A 228 -20.24 14.72 0.49
CA GLY A 228 -19.52 15.83 1.11
C GLY A 228 -17.99 15.71 1.13
N LEU A 229 -17.44 14.73 0.40
CA LEU A 229 -15.99 14.54 0.16
C LEU A 229 -15.40 15.41 -0.96
#